data_AF-R5DUB2-F1
#
_entry.id   AF-R5DUB2-F1
#
_cell.length_a   1.000
_cell.length_b   1.000
_cell.length_c   1.000
_cell.angle_alpha   90.00
_cell.angle_beta   90.00
_cell.angle_gamma   90.00
#
_symmetry.space_group_name_H-M   'P 1'
#
loop_
_entity.id
_entity.type
_entity.pdbx_description
1 polymer ?
#
loop_
_entity_poly.entity_id
_entity_poly.type
_entity_poly.pdbx_seq_one_letter_code
_entity_poly.pdbx_strand_id
1 'polypeptide(L)'
;MDKNEIKGANRKALPQFMLIMVICFIIGGTIGFCSAKYGLNTLAGGMKTAGMFFGTYIAPWLMLAAAVIVPVVCVPIYQSATKLLASWDGENEEMSDTIDEKLSIVIWVTSAALILSYFLIAASYANGFETFKTETSGALFLAGIIGFLTIMIEAVIFQQKCVDTTKKMNPEKTASVYDMKFQKKWMESCDETEKIMIGKCAFKAYAATNTVCSILSIVLAVCALVFGIGFLPSLVVCLIWIVNQSVYCKEALKYSKAGNKIS
;
A
#
# COMPACT_ATOMS: atom_id res chain seq x y z
N MET A 1 29.45 -11.82 19.77
CA MET A 1 28.95 -10.89 20.80
C MET A 1 28.95 -11.63 22.12
N ASP A 2 29.64 -11.09 23.12
CA ASP A 2 29.72 -11.73 24.44
C ASP A 2 28.39 -11.60 25.19
N LYS A 3 28.08 -12.57 26.05
CA LYS A 3 26.83 -12.61 26.84
C LYS A 3 26.67 -11.37 27.72
N ASN A 4 27.78 -10.75 28.10
CA ASN A 4 27.82 -9.51 28.87
C ASN A 4 27.45 -8.29 28.02
N GLU A 5 27.81 -8.26 26.73
CA GLU A 5 27.43 -7.19 25.80
C GLU A 5 25.93 -7.20 25.52
N ILE A 6 25.32 -8.39 25.35
CA ILE A 6 23.87 -8.56 25.18
C ILE A 6 23.11 -8.07 26.43
N LYS A 7 23.57 -8.45 27.63
CA LYS A 7 22.97 -7.99 28.89
C LYS A 7 23.13 -6.48 29.08
N GLY A 8 24.27 -5.91 28.67
CA GLY A 8 24.52 -4.47 28.71
C GLY A 8 23.57 -3.68 27.81
N ALA A 9 23.35 -4.14 26.58
CA ALA A 9 22.40 -3.52 25.65
C ALA A 9 20.96 -3.57 26.17
N ASN A 10 20.52 -4.73 26.65
CA ASN A 10 19.17 -4.90 27.20
C ASN A 10 18.93 -4.05 28.45
N ARG A 11 19.91 -3.97 29.37
CA ARG A 11 19.80 -3.18 30.61
C ARG A 11 19.70 -1.67 30.33
N LYS A 12 20.27 -1.21 29.21
CA LYS A 12 20.16 0.19 28.76
C LYS A 12 18.78 0.49 28.15
N ALA A 13 18.22 -0.43 27.36
CA ALA A 13 16.95 -0.21 26.65
C ALA A 13 15.69 -0.49 27.50
N LEU A 14 15.77 -1.43 28.44
CA LEU A 14 14.64 -1.89 29.26
C LEU A 14 13.91 -0.78 30.05
N PRO A 15 14.58 0.14 30.78
CA PRO A 15 13.87 1.15 31.56
C PRO A 15 13.10 2.14 30.67
N GLN A 16 13.65 2.52 29.52
CA GLN A 16 12.96 3.38 28.55
C GLN A 16 11.72 2.67 27.97
N PHE A 17 11.84 1.37 27.65
CA PHE A 17 10.71 0.58 27.18
C PHE A 17 9.59 0.46 28.23
N MET A 18 9.95 0.17 29.49
CA MET A 18 8.99 0.10 30.60
C MET A 18 8.26 1.43 30.81
N LEU A 19 8.98 2.56 30.75
CA LEU A 19 8.40 3.89 30.89
C LEU A 19 7.37 4.17 29.79
N ILE A 20 7.68 3.83 28.53
CA ILE A 20 6.74 3.97 27.40
C ILE A 20 5.49 3.12 27.64
N MET A 21 5.64 1.86 28.09
CA MET A 21 4.48 0.99 28.37
C MET A 21 3.56 1.57 29.45
N VAL A 22 4.12 2.12 30.54
CA VAL A 22 3.32 2.74 31.61
C VAL A 22 2.57 3.97 31.10
N ILE A 23 3.22 4.83 30.32
CA ILE A 23 2.57 6.00 29.71
C ILE A 23 1.42 5.55 28.79
N CYS A 24 1.66 4.58 27.91
CA CYS A 24 0.63 4.05 27.02
C CYS A 24 -0.56 3.45 27.79
N PHE A 25 -0.31 2.75 28.89
CA PHE A 25 -1.36 2.20 29.74
C PHE A 25 -2.23 3.29 30.36
N ILE A 26 -1.63 4.36 30.90
CA ILE A 26 -2.36 5.49 31.49
C ILE A 26 -3.18 6.22 30.42
N ILE A 27 -2.59 6.51 29.25
CA ILE A 27 -3.29 7.18 28.15
C ILE A 27 -4.45 6.31 27.64
N GLY A 28 -4.22 5.02 27.41
CA GLY A 28 -5.28 4.10 26.97
C GLY A 28 -6.42 3.98 27.98
N GLY A 29 -6.09 3.85 29.27
CA GLY A 29 -7.07 3.77 30.35
C GLY A 29 -7.91 5.05 30.51
N THR A 30 -7.29 6.23 30.43
CA THR A 30 -7.99 7.52 30.53
C THR A 30 -8.91 7.77 29.33
N ILE A 31 -8.46 7.51 28.10
CA ILE A 31 -9.28 7.62 26.90
C ILE A 31 -10.47 6.65 26.96
N GLY A 32 -10.24 5.40 27.37
CA GLY A 32 -11.28 4.39 27.53
C GLY A 32 -12.35 4.82 28.54
N PHE A 33 -11.93 5.29 29.72
CA PHE A 33 -12.83 5.76 30.77
C PHE A 33 -13.65 6.98 30.34
N CYS A 34 -13.01 7.99 29.73
CA CYS A 34 -13.72 9.17 29.22
C CYS A 34 -14.73 8.80 28.13
N SER A 35 -14.36 7.91 27.21
CA SER A 35 -15.26 7.47 26.13
C SER A 35 -16.50 6.75 26.69
N ALA A 36 -16.32 5.88 27.69
CA ALA A 36 -17.43 5.18 28.35
C ALA A 36 -18.35 6.13 29.15
N LYS A 37 -17.78 7.16 29.80
CA LYS A 37 -18.54 8.08 30.65
C LYS A 37 -19.31 9.14 29.86
N TYR A 38 -18.72 9.68 28.80
CA TYR A 38 -19.28 10.82 28.06
C TYR A 38 -20.10 10.43 26.83
N GLY A 39 -20.16 9.14 26.47
CA GLY A 39 -21.07 8.63 25.42
C GLY A 39 -21.02 9.46 24.14
N LEU A 40 -19.93 9.35 23.37
CA LEU A 40 -19.61 10.17 22.18
C LEU A 40 -20.53 9.90 20.95
N ASN A 41 -21.80 9.57 21.19
CA ASN A 41 -22.80 9.18 20.20
C ASN A 41 -23.06 10.27 19.14
N THR A 42 -22.89 11.54 19.49
CA THR A 42 -23.02 12.68 18.56
C THR A 42 -21.90 12.69 17.51
N LEU A 43 -20.67 12.37 17.89
CA LEU A 43 -19.53 12.25 16.96
C LEU A 43 -19.69 11.04 16.05
N ALA A 44 -20.14 9.90 16.60
CA ALA A 44 -20.42 8.69 15.83
C ALA A 44 -21.51 8.90 14.77
N GLY A 45 -22.61 9.57 15.13
CA GLY A 45 -23.69 9.91 14.20
C GLY A 45 -23.24 10.85 13.08
N GLY A 46 -22.49 11.90 13.41
CA GLY A 46 -21.94 12.84 12.43
C GLY A 46 -20.98 12.17 11.44
N MET A 47 -20.08 11.31 11.93
CA MET A 47 -19.12 10.57 11.12
C MET A 47 -19.82 9.59 10.16
N LYS A 48 -20.85 8.88 10.64
CA LYS A 48 -21.65 7.99 9.79
C LYS A 48 -22.32 8.77 8.67
N THR A 49 -23.00 9.87 8.97
CA THR A 49 -23.67 10.71 7.95
C THR A 49 -22.69 11.28 6.94
N ALA A 50 -21.53 11.79 7.40
CA ALA A 50 -20.48 12.29 6.52
C ALA A 50 -19.92 11.18 5.61
N GLY A 51 -19.71 9.98 6.15
CA GLY A 51 -19.27 8.81 5.37
C GLY A 51 -20.29 8.40 4.30
N MET A 52 -21.58 8.39 4.63
CA MET A 52 -22.65 8.08 3.68
C MET A 52 -22.75 9.13 2.56
N PHE A 53 -22.63 10.41 2.91
CA PHE A 53 -22.61 11.52 1.95
C PHE A 53 -21.38 11.43 1.03
N PHE A 54 -20.20 11.21 1.61
CA PHE A 54 -18.97 11.02 0.86
C PHE A 54 -19.09 9.85 -0.12
N GLY A 55 -19.54 8.68 0.36
CA GLY A 55 -19.70 7.50 -0.47
C GLY A 55 -20.68 7.71 -1.63
N THR A 56 -21.84 8.31 -1.35
CA THR A 56 -22.90 8.43 -2.36
C THR A 56 -22.62 9.53 -3.39
N TYR A 57 -22.11 10.68 -2.94
CA TYR A 57 -22.07 11.89 -3.76
C TYR A 57 -20.68 12.41 -4.08
N ILE A 58 -19.62 11.94 -3.42
CA ILE A 58 -18.25 12.43 -3.65
C ILE A 58 -17.39 11.34 -4.28
N ALA A 59 -17.41 10.13 -3.74
CA ALA A 59 -16.51 9.05 -4.14
C ALA A 59 -16.61 8.69 -5.64
N PRO A 60 -17.81 8.61 -6.26
CA PRO A 60 -17.91 8.35 -7.70
C PRO A 60 -17.27 9.45 -8.56
N TRP A 61 -17.45 10.72 -8.19
CA TRP A 61 -16.84 11.84 -8.92
C TRP A 61 -15.33 11.90 -8.74
N LEU A 62 -14.82 11.61 -7.54
CA LEU A 62 -13.38 11.49 -7.32
C LEU A 62 -12.78 10.36 -8.15
N MET A 63 -13.52 9.25 -8.31
CA MET A 63 -13.08 8.11 -9.12
C MET A 63 -13.06 8.46 -10.62
N LEU A 64 -14.06 9.16 -11.12
CA LEU A 64 -14.05 9.68 -12.49
C LEU A 64 -12.94 10.71 -12.71
N ALA A 65 -12.72 11.61 -11.75
CA ALA A 65 -11.64 12.58 -11.80
C ALA A 65 -10.27 11.88 -11.84
N ALA A 66 -10.06 10.86 -10.99
CA ALA A 66 -8.84 10.07 -11.00
C ALA A 66 -8.61 9.36 -12.34
N ALA A 67 -9.66 8.79 -12.94
CA ALA A 67 -9.59 8.17 -14.28
C ALA A 67 -9.16 9.15 -15.38
N VAL A 68 -9.42 10.46 -15.23
CA VAL A 68 -8.94 11.47 -16.18
C VAL A 68 -7.55 12.00 -15.81
N ILE A 69 -7.27 12.19 -14.52
CA ILE A 69 -6.01 12.76 -14.04
C ILE A 69 -4.85 11.80 -14.26
N VAL A 70 -5.04 10.50 -14.03
CA VAL A 70 -3.98 9.48 -14.19
C VAL A 70 -3.34 9.54 -15.57
N PRO A 71 -4.08 9.45 -16.70
CA PRO A 71 -3.47 9.55 -18.02
C PRO A 71 -2.90 10.94 -18.30
N VAL A 72 -3.54 12.02 -17.82
CA VAL A 72 -3.02 13.40 -17.99
C VAL A 72 -1.63 13.57 -17.37
N VAL A 73 -1.38 12.94 -16.21
CA VAL A 73 -0.08 12.99 -15.53
C VAL A 73 0.91 11.96 -16.10
N CYS A 74 0.46 10.73 -16.32
CA CYS A 74 1.34 9.62 -16.68
C CYS A 74 1.77 9.63 -18.16
N VAL A 75 0.91 10.07 -19.08
CA VAL A 75 1.25 10.09 -20.52
C VAL A 75 2.44 11.01 -20.82
N PRO A 76 2.49 12.28 -20.36
CA PRO A 76 3.63 13.15 -20.64
C PRO A 76 4.95 12.64 -20.05
N ILE A 77 4.90 12.08 -18.83
CA ILE A 77 6.09 11.52 -18.17
C ILE A 77 6.59 10.30 -18.95
N TYR A 78 5.69 9.39 -19.33
CA TYR A 78 6.02 8.23 -20.13
C TYR A 78 6.56 8.62 -21.52
N GLN A 79 5.93 9.59 -22.19
CA GLN A 79 6.42 10.08 -23.49
C GLN A 79 7.81 10.68 -23.37
N SER A 80 8.08 11.45 -22.30
CA SER A 80 9.41 11.97 -22.01
C SER A 80 10.43 10.84 -21.84
N ALA A 81 10.10 9.77 -21.11
CA ALA A 81 10.96 8.60 -20.96
C ALA A 81 11.23 7.91 -22.31
N THR A 82 10.20 7.71 -23.14
CA THR A 82 10.37 7.07 -24.47
C THR A 82 11.17 7.92 -25.45
N LYS A 83 11.08 9.25 -25.38
CA LYS A 83 11.90 10.16 -26.18
C LYS A 83 13.37 10.09 -25.78
N LEU A 84 13.65 10.05 -24.47
CA LEU A 84 15.00 9.87 -23.95
C LEU A 84 15.57 8.51 -24.37
N LEU A 85 14.77 7.44 -24.28
CA LEU A 85 15.17 6.11 -24.73
C LEU A 85 15.51 6.08 -26.23
N ALA A 86 14.79 6.83 -27.07
CA ALA A 86 15.08 6.89 -28.50
C ALA A 86 16.41 7.60 -28.83
N SER A 87 16.87 8.50 -27.96
CA SER A 87 18.18 9.16 -28.06
C SER A 87 19.29 8.45 -27.28
N TRP A 88 18.97 7.37 -26.58
CA TRP A 88 19.92 6.64 -25.76
C TRP A 88 20.81 5.75 -26.62
N ASP A 89 22.11 5.85 -26.39
CA ASP A 89 23.15 5.13 -27.13
C ASP A 89 23.40 3.70 -26.59
N GLY A 90 22.80 3.34 -25.46
CA GLY A 90 22.97 2.05 -24.81
C GLY A 90 24.00 2.01 -23.69
N GLU A 91 24.81 3.06 -23.54
CA GLU A 91 25.93 3.10 -22.57
C GLU A 91 25.83 4.27 -21.58
N ASN A 92 25.04 5.31 -21.89
CA ASN A 92 24.86 6.44 -20.99
C ASN A 92 24.02 6.07 -19.75
N GLU A 93 24.69 5.79 -18.63
CA GLU A 93 24.07 5.43 -17.35
C GLU A 93 23.17 6.55 -16.79
N GLU A 94 23.56 7.83 -16.86
CA GLU A 94 22.74 8.94 -16.34
C GLU A 94 21.39 9.06 -17.08
N MET A 95 21.40 8.81 -18.39
CA MET A 95 20.18 8.80 -19.20
C MET A 95 19.32 7.58 -18.86
N SER A 96 19.94 6.41 -18.66
CA SER A 96 19.27 5.18 -18.21
C SER A 96 18.57 5.41 -16.86
N ASP A 97 19.28 5.97 -15.87
CA ASP A 97 18.74 6.28 -14.54
C ASP A 97 17.56 7.25 -14.62
N THR A 98 17.66 8.27 -15.47
CA THR A 98 16.57 9.25 -15.69
C THR A 98 15.34 8.60 -16.33
N ILE A 99 15.53 7.63 -17.23
CA ILE A 99 14.43 6.87 -17.83
C ILE A 99 13.77 6.00 -16.76
N ASP A 100 14.55 5.24 -16.00
CA ASP A 100 14.04 4.37 -14.94
C ASP A 100 13.34 5.14 -13.82
N GLU A 101 13.82 6.33 -13.46
CA GLU A 101 13.14 7.24 -12.52
C GLU A 101 11.75 7.61 -13.05
N LYS A 102 11.65 8.06 -14.30
CA LYS A 102 10.37 8.44 -14.92
C LYS A 102 9.40 7.26 -15.00
N LEU A 103 9.88 6.08 -15.38
CA LEU A 103 9.06 4.85 -15.42
C LEU A 103 8.59 4.47 -14.01
N SER A 104 9.47 4.57 -13.01
CA SER A 104 9.13 4.28 -11.60
C SER A 104 8.07 5.23 -11.06
N ILE A 105 8.14 6.53 -11.41
CA ILE A 105 7.11 7.52 -11.06
C ILE A 105 5.77 7.14 -11.68
N VAL A 106 5.73 6.74 -12.95
CA VAL A 106 4.49 6.30 -13.62
C VAL A 106 3.90 5.07 -12.93
N ILE A 107 4.72 4.06 -12.61
CA ILE A 107 4.27 2.85 -11.90
C ILE A 107 3.73 3.21 -10.51
N TRP A 108 4.40 4.12 -9.80
CA TRP A 108 3.98 4.55 -8.48
C TRP A 108 2.64 5.30 -8.50
N VAL A 109 2.48 6.29 -9.39
CA VAL A 109 1.24 7.07 -9.53
C VAL A 109 0.07 6.18 -9.91
N THR A 110 0.26 5.28 -10.87
CA THR A 110 -0.80 4.36 -11.32
C THR A 110 -1.18 3.34 -10.25
N SER A 111 -0.20 2.81 -9.52
CA SER A 111 -0.45 1.92 -8.37
C SER A 111 -1.19 2.62 -7.25
N ALA A 112 -0.81 3.87 -6.93
CA ALA A 112 -1.48 4.67 -5.91
C ALA A 112 -2.94 5.00 -6.31
N ALA A 113 -3.16 5.35 -7.58
CA ALA A 113 -4.50 5.60 -8.10
C ALA A 113 -5.40 4.35 -8.07
N LEU A 114 -4.83 3.17 -8.39
CA LEU A 114 -5.56 1.90 -8.30
C LEU A 114 -5.93 1.55 -6.85
N ILE A 115 -5.01 1.73 -5.89
CA ILE A 115 -5.31 1.51 -4.47
C ILE A 115 -6.42 2.47 -4.00
N LEU A 116 -6.34 3.75 -4.42
CA LEU A 116 -7.36 4.74 -4.11
C LEU A 116 -8.72 4.36 -4.72
N SER A 117 -8.75 3.86 -5.96
CA SER A 117 -10.00 3.48 -6.62
C SER A 117 -10.69 2.31 -5.93
N TYR A 118 -9.95 1.34 -5.39
CA TYR A 118 -10.50 0.27 -4.54
C TYR A 118 -11.19 0.81 -3.29
N PHE A 119 -10.61 1.82 -2.65
CA PHE A 119 -11.28 2.49 -1.52
C PHE A 119 -12.53 3.26 -1.97
N LEU A 120 -12.45 4.02 -3.06
CA LEU A 120 -13.56 4.85 -3.54
C LEU A 120 -14.75 4.00 -3.98
N ILE A 121 -14.53 2.87 -4.67
CA ILE A 121 -15.62 1.96 -5.02
C ILE A 121 -16.25 1.35 -3.77
N ALA A 122 -15.44 0.92 -2.78
CA ALA A 122 -15.94 0.42 -1.51
C ALA A 122 -16.78 1.45 -0.74
N ALA A 123 -16.33 2.71 -0.73
CA ALA A 123 -17.09 3.82 -0.16
C ALA A 123 -18.41 4.06 -0.92
N SER A 124 -18.42 3.88 -2.24
CA SER A 124 -19.58 4.15 -3.11
C SER A 124 -20.77 3.21 -2.85
N TYR A 125 -20.53 1.98 -2.39
CA TYR A 125 -21.59 1.04 -1.99
C TYR A 125 -21.68 0.82 -0.47
N ALA A 126 -21.06 1.68 0.34
CA ALA A 126 -21.11 1.55 1.80
C ALA A 126 -22.53 1.59 2.39
N ASN A 127 -23.50 2.16 1.66
CA ASN A 127 -24.92 2.16 2.01
C ASN A 127 -25.66 0.86 1.64
N GLY A 128 -24.95 -0.12 1.07
CA GLY A 128 -25.53 -1.39 0.64
C GLY A 128 -26.64 -1.18 -0.40
N PHE A 129 -27.76 -1.89 -0.23
CA PHE A 129 -28.89 -1.84 -1.15
C PHE A 129 -29.61 -0.48 -1.21
N GLU A 130 -29.46 0.38 -0.21
CA GLU A 130 -30.04 1.74 -0.23
C GLU A 130 -29.47 2.59 -1.38
N THR A 131 -28.24 2.31 -1.81
CA THR A 131 -27.58 2.98 -2.93
C THR A 131 -28.37 2.86 -4.24
N PHE A 132 -29.21 1.83 -4.39
CA PHE A 132 -29.97 1.57 -5.62
C PHE A 132 -31.42 2.05 -5.56
N LYS A 133 -31.88 2.64 -4.45
CA LYS A 133 -33.27 3.07 -4.30
C LYS A 133 -33.62 4.34 -5.06
N THR A 134 -32.63 5.18 -5.36
CA THR A 134 -32.85 6.38 -6.18
C THR A 134 -32.12 6.25 -7.50
N GLU A 135 -32.74 6.74 -8.58
CA GLU A 135 -32.12 6.72 -9.90
C GLU A 135 -30.80 7.49 -9.92
N THR A 136 -30.73 8.62 -9.19
CA THR A 136 -29.52 9.46 -9.11
C THR A 136 -28.36 8.73 -8.42
N SER A 137 -28.59 8.09 -7.28
CA SER A 137 -27.53 7.34 -6.56
C SER A 137 -27.12 6.09 -7.33
N GLY A 138 -28.06 5.41 -7.99
CA GLY A 138 -27.77 4.27 -8.87
C GLY A 138 -26.92 4.66 -10.08
N ALA A 139 -27.24 5.79 -10.73
CA ALA A 139 -26.46 6.31 -11.85
C ALA A 139 -25.04 6.72 -11.43
N LEU A 140 -24.89 7.39 -10.28
CA LEU A 140 -23.58 7.74 -9.73
C LEU A 140 -22.75 6.50 -9.40
N PHE A 141 -23.36 5.45 -8.85
CA PHE A 141 -22.68 4.19 -8.59
C PHE A 141 -22.20 3.50 -9.88
N LEU A 142 -23.02 3.46 -10.93
CA LEU A 142 -22.62 2.94 -12.24
C LEU A 142 -21.47 3.76 -12.84
N ALA A 143 -21.53 5.09 -12.75
CA ALA A 143 -20.45 5.97 -13.17
C ALA A 143 -19.15 5.68 -12.38
N GLY A 144 -19.29 5.37 -11.09
CA GLY A 144 -18.19 4.92 -10.26
C GLY A 144 -17.58 3.59 -10.73
N ILE A 145 -18.39 2.59 -11.06
CA ILE A 145 -17.91 1.31 -11.64
C ILE A 145 -17.14 1.56 -12.94
N ILE A 146 -17.66 2.41 -13.82
CA ILE A 146 -17.00 2.77 -15.08
C ILE A 146 -15.63 3.40 -14.76
N GLY A 147 -15.57 4.38 -13.86
CA GLY A 147 -14.31 4.99 -13.44
C GLY A 147 -13.32 4.00 -12.85
N PHE A 148 -13.79 3.08 -11.99
CA PHE A 148 -12.96 2.02 -11.41
C PHE A 148 -12.35 1.11 -12.50
N LEU A 149 -13.17 0.64 -13.44
CA LEU A 149 -12.71 -0.22 -14.54
C LEU A 149 -11.73 0.52 -15.45
N THR A 150 -11.98 1.80 -15.75
CA THR A 150 -11.05 2.64 -16.52
C THR A 150 -9.69 2.73 -15.82
N ILE A 151 -9.64 3.05 -14.53
CA ILE A 151 -8.37 3.11 -13.77
C ILE A 151 -7.67 1.76 -13.75
N MET A 152 -8.40 0.65 -13.61
CA MET A 152 -7.83 -0.69 -13.65
C MET A 152 -7.18 -1.00 -15.01
N ILE A 153 -7.86 -0.66 -16.11
CA ILE A 153 -7.34 -0.83 -17.46
C ILE A 153 -6.10 0.06 -17.68
N GLU A 154 -6.16 1.32 -17.26
CA GLU A 154 -5.03 2.25 -17.33
C GLU A 154 -3.81 1.73 -16.58
N ALA A 155 -4.00 1.26 -15.33
CA ALA A 155 -2.92 0.70 -14.53
C ALA A 155 -2.24 -0.48 -15.24
N VAL A 156 -3.02 -1.40 -15.83
CA VAL A 156 -2.48 -2.52 -16.61
C VAL A 156 -1.71 -2.04 -17.84
N ILE A 157 -2.26 -1.09 -18.61
CA ILE A 157 -1.62 -0.55 -19.82
C ILE A 157 -0.31 0.17 -19.46
N PHE A 158 -0.31 1.02 -18.42
CA PHE A 158 0.90 1.72 -17.99
C PHE A 158 1.94 0.78 -17.43
N GLN A 159 1.55 -0.19 -16.59
CA GLN A 159 2.46 -1.21 -16.07
C GLN A 159 3.11 -2.00 -17.21
N GLN A 160 2.32 -2.44 -18.19
CA GLN A 160 2.82 -3.12 -19.38
C GLN A 160 3.81 -2.23 -20.15
N LYS A 161 3.42 -1.00 -20.49
CA LYS A 161 4.27 -0.06 -21.22
C LYS A 161 5.58 0.25 -20.52
N CYS A 162 5.55 0.46 -19.20
CA CYS A 162 6.76 0.71 -18.43
C CYS A 162 7.67 -0.52 -18.43
N VAL A 163 7.13 -1.70 -18.15
CA VAL A 163 7.89 -2.95 -18.17
C VAL A 163 8.49 -3.22 -19.56
N ASP A 164 7.72 -3.05 -20.64
CA ASP A 164 8.23 -3.25 -22.00
C ASP A 164 9.28 -2.20 -22.40
N THR A 165 9.25 -1.01 -21.79
CA THR A 165 10.30 0.01 -21.97
C THR A 165 11.56 -0.38 -21.21
N THR A 166 11.45 -0.84 -19.97
CA THR A 166 12.57 -1.37 -19.19
C THR A 166 13.23 -2.56 -19.89
N LYS A 167 12.47 -3.45 -20.53
CA LYS A 167 13.02 -4.56 -21.34
C LYS A 167 13.83 -4.12 -22.56
N LYS A 168 13.53 -2.95 -23.13
CA LYS A 168 14.33 -2.41 -24.25
C LYS A 168 15.70 -1.94 -23.79
N MET A 169 15.77 -1.43 -22.56
CA MET A 169 17.04 -1.07 -21.91
C MET A 169 17.80 -2.31 -21.42
N ASN A 170 17.05 -3.33 -21.01
CA ASN A 170 17.56 -4.53 -20.34
C ASN A 170 17.07 -5.79 -21.09
N PRO A 171 17.69 -6.15 -22.22
CA PRO A 171 17.21 -7.23 -23.11
C PRO A 171 17.21 -8.63 -22.47
N GLU A 172 17.91 -8.82 -21.36
CA GLU A 172 17.88 -10.05 -20.56
C GLU A 172 16.55 -10.26 -19.80
N LYS A 173 15.74 -9.20 -19.63
CA LYS A 173 14.41 -9.27 -19.02
C LYS A 173 13.38 -9.83 -20.01
N THR A 174 13.00 -11.10 -19.84
CA THR A 174 12.05 -11.77 -20.75
C THR A 174 10.64 -11.98 -20.18
N ALA A 175 10.39 -11.60 -18.92
CA ALA A 175 9.11 -11.86 -18.26
C ALA A 175 7.97 -10.97 -18.78
N SER A 176 6.82 -11.57 -19.10
CA SER A 176 5.61 -10.85 -19.51
C SER A 176 4.78 -10.40 -18.30
N VAL A 177 4.30 -9.16 -18.29
CA VAL A 177 3.41 -8.62 -17.23
C VAL A 177 2.12 -9.41 -17.11
N TYR A 178 1.67 -10.03 -18.21
CA TYR A 178 0.46 -10.85 -18.23
C TYR A 178 0.66 -12.25 -17.65
N ASP A 179 1.89 -12.64 -17.30
CA ASP A 179 2.15 -13.93 -16.68
C ASP A 179 1.77 -13.88 -15.19
N MET A 180 0.95 -14.85 -14.75
CA MET A 180 0.60 -15.01 -13.33
C MET A 180 1.83 -15.20 -12.42
N LYS A 181 2.97 -15.60 -12.98
CA LYS A 181 4.26 -15.74 -12.29
C LYS A 181 5.24 -14.62 -12.64
N PHE A 182 4.76 -13.47 -13.14
CA PHE A 182 5.59 -12.34 -13.55
C PHE A 182 6.64 -11.98 -12.49
N GLN A 183 6.25 -11.77 -11.24
CA GLN A 183 7.17 -11.40 -10.16
C GLN A 183 8.30 -12.42 -9.95
N LYS A 184 7.98 -13.72 -10.07
CA LYS A 184 8.97 -14.79 -9.95
C LYS A 184 9.93 -14.79 -11.15
N LYS A 185 9.39 -14.76 -12.38
CA LYS A 185 10.19 -14.75 -13.60
C LYS A 185 11.05 -13.50 -13.73
N TRP A 186 10.51 -12.35 -13.31
CA TRP A 186 11.22 -11.07 -13.26
C TRP A 186 12.42 -11.17 -12.32
N MET A 187 12.21 -11.66 -11.10
CA MET A 187 13.29 -11.88 -10.13
C MET A 187 14.36 -12.88 -10.61
N GLU A 188 13.95 -13.94 -11.32
CA GLU A 188 14.87 -14.92 -11.91
C GLU A 188 15.74 -14.32 -13.02
N SER A 189 15.23 -13.35 -13.79
CA SER A 189 15.98 -12.60 -14.80
C SER A 189 16.84 -11.47 -14.24
N CYS A 190 16.78 -11.19 -12.94
CA CYS A 190 17.63 -10.20 -12.30
C CYS A 190 19.03 -10.73 -12.02
N ASP A 191 20.01 -9.83 -12.14
CA ASP A 191 21.35 -10.08 -11.65
C ASP A 191 21.42 -10.01 -10.11
N GLU A 192 22.58 -10.27 -9.53
CA GLU A 192 22.76 -10.28 -8.07
C GLU A 192 22.65 -8.88 -7.44
N THR A 193 23.06 -7.82 -8.15
CA THR A 193 22.99 -6.44 -7.67
C THR A 193 21.53 -5.97 -7.59
N GLU A 194 20.74 -6.23 -8.63
CA GLU A 194 19.31 -5.95 -8.69
C GLU A 194 18.53 -6.74 -7.64
N LYS A 195 18.84 -8.04 -7.45
CA LYS A 195 18.23 -8.85 -6.39
C LYS A 195 18.50 -8.26 -5.01
N ILE A 196 19.74 -7.82 -4.74
CA ILE A 196 20.11 -7.16 -3.48
C ILE A 196 19.34 -5.85 -3.32
N MET A 197 19.23 -5.04 -4.39
CA MET A 197 18.45 -3.80 -4.38
C MET A 197 16.97 -4.06 -4.05
N ILE A 198 16.33 -4.99 -4.77
CA ILE A 198 14.93 -5.38 -4.50
C ILE A 198 14.80 -5.90 -3.07
N GLY A 199 15.76 -6.67 -2.57
CA GLY A 199 15.80 -7.14 -1.17
C GLY A 199 15.82 -5.99 -0.15
N LYS A 200 16.67 -4.96 -0.37
CA LYS A 200 16.72 -3.77 0.49
C LYS A 200 15.40 -2.98 0.45
N CYS A 201 14.84 -2.79 -0.74
CA CYS A 201 13.56 -2.12 -0.93
C CYS A 201 12.42 -2.89 -0.25
N ALA A 202 12.34 -4.20 -0.44
CA ALA A 202 11.35 -5.08 0.18
C ALA A 202 11.46 -5.08 1.71
N PHE A 203 12.68 -5.09 2.26
CA PHE A 203 12.89 -5.00 3.71
C PHE A 203 12.40 -3.65 4.26
N LYS A 204 12.71 -2.54 3.58
CA LYS A 204 12.25 -1.21 4.01
C LYS A 204 10.72 -1.08 3.92
N ALA A 205 10.11 -1.63 2.87
CA ALA A 205 8.66 -1.69 2.72
C ALA A 205 8.02 -2.57 3.82
N TYR A 206 8.60 -3.73 4.12
CA TYR A 206 8.16 -4.62 5.20
C TYR A 206 8.19 -3.92 6.57
N ALA A 207 9.29 -3.22 6.89
CA ALA A 207 9.43 -2.47 8.13
C ALA A 207 8.37 -1.36 8.24
N ALA A 208 8.17 -0.59 7.16
CA ALA A 208 7.14 0.45 7.11
C ALA A 208 5.74 -0.13 7.31
N THR A 209 5.40 -1.23 6.62
CA THR A 209 4.11 -1.91 6.77
C THR A 209 3.89 -2.39 8.21
N ASN A 210 4.89 -2.97 8.85
CA ASN A 210 4.78 -3.39 10.26
C ASN A 210 4.52 -2.19 11.20
N THR A 211 5.21 -1.07 11.00
CA THR A 211 4.97 0.15 11.78
C THR A 211 3.55 0.68 11.56
N VAL A 212 3.11 0.77 10.29
CA VAL A 212 1.77 1.26 9.94
C VAL A 212 0.69 0.35 10.49
N CYS A 213 0.80 -0.98 10.35
CA CYS A 213 -0.15 -1.94 10.92
C CYS A 213 -0.25 -1.83 12.44
N SER A 214 0.87 -1.65 13.14
CA SER A 214 0.89 -1.46 14.59
C SER A 214 0.15 -0.18 15.01
N ILE A 215 0.47 0.96 14.37
CA ILE A 215 -0.19 2.24 14.64
C ILE A 215 -1.69 2.16 14.31
N LEU A 216 -2.04 1.63 13.14
CA LEU A 216 -3.44 1.49 12.71
C LEU A 216 -4.25 0.60 13.64
N SER A 217 -3.66 -0.49 14.17
CA SER A 217 -4.37 -1.36 15.12
C SER A 217 -4.78 -0.60 16.38
N ILE A 218 -3.89 0.26 16.90
CA ILE A 218 -4.17 1.10 18.08
C ILE A 218 -5.23 2.15 17.73
N VAL A 219 -5.05 2.86 16.62
CA VAL A 219 -5.98 3.91 16.17
C VAL A 219 -7.38 3.32 15.95
N LEU A 220 -7.50 2.18 15.27
CA LEU A 220 -8.79 1.54 14.99
C LEU A 220 -9.45 1.00 16.27
N ALA A 221 -8.69 0.53 17.25
CA ALA A 221 -9.23 0.15 18.55
C ALA A 221 -9.85 1.36 19.29
N VAL A 222 -9.19 2.52 19.25
CA VAL A 222 -9.74 3.77 19.80
C VAL A 222 -10.98 4.21 19.00
N CYS A 223 -10.92 4.14 17.67
CA CYS A 223 -12.06 4.46 16.82
C CYS A 223 -13.25 3.52 17.07
N ALA A 224 -13.02 2.24 17.37
CA ALA A 224 -14.09 1.30 17.73
C ALA A 224 -14.83 1.74 19.00
N LEU A 225 -14.10 2.27 20.00
CA LEU A 225 -14.69 2.81 21.22
C LEU A 225 -15.41 4.14 21.00
N VAL A 226 -14.84 5.05 20.20
CA VAL A 226 -15.36 6.42 20.02
C VAL A 226 -16.50 6.49 19.01
N PHE A 227 -16.38 5.76 17.89
CA PHE A 227 -17.29 5.86 16.75
C PHE A 227 -18.18 4.62 16.59
N GLY A 228 -17.98 3.57 17.38
CA GLY A 228 -18.79 2.34 17.29
C GLY A 228 -18.63 1.59 15.96
N ILE A 229 -17.50 1.76 15.26
CA ILE A 229 -17.22 1.10 13.96
C ILE A 229 -17.05 -0.43 14.06
N GLY A 230 -17.08 -0.98 15.28
CA GLY A 230 -16.86 -2.40 15.55
C GLY A 230 -15.40 -2.83 15.46
N PHE A 231 -15.16 -4.13 15.63
CA PHE A 231 -13.79 -4.70 15.62
C PHE A 231 -13.28 -5.07 14.23
N LEU A 232 -14.16 -5.14 13.21
CA LEU A 232 -13.84 -5.65 11.87
C LEU A 232 -12.67 -4.90 11.21
N PRO A 233 -12.60 -3.55 11.21
CA PRO A 233 -11.46 -2.85 10.63
C PRO A 233 -10.13 -3.23 11.30
N SER A 234 -10.13 -3.35 12.63
CA SER A 234 -8.94 -3.76 13.39
C SER A 234 -8.54 -5.21 13.07
N LEU A 235 -9.51 -6.11 12.90
CA LEU A 235 -9.25 -7.51 12.52
C LEU A 235 -8.56 -7.60 11.16
N VAL A 236 -9.04 -6.84 10.16
CA VAL A 236 -8.44 -6.83 8.81
C VAL A 236 -6.98 -6.37 8.86
N VAL A 237 -6.67 -5.33 9.65
CA VAL A 237 -5.28 -4.88 9.84
C VAL A 237 -4.42 -5.96 10.51
N CYS A 238 -4.92 -6.61 11.55
CA CYS A 238 -4.22 -7.72 12.21
C CYS A 238 -3.96 -8.90 11.26
N LEU A 239 -4.92 -9.23 10.38
CA LEU A 239 -4.75 -10.30 9.39
C LEU A 239 -3.64 -9.97 8.39
N ILE A 240 -3.62 -8.75 7.84
CA ILE A 240 -2.55 -8.28 6.96
C ILE A 240 -1.21 -8.39 7.68
N TRP A 241 -1.16 -7.94 8.94
CA TRP A 241 0.07 -7.93 9.72
C TRP A 241 0.59 -9.34 10.02
N ILE A 242 -0.28 -10.26 10.44
CA ILE A 242 0.08 -11.67 10.70
C ILE A 242 0.56 -12.34 9.42
N VAL A 243 -0.09 -12.10 8.28
CA VAL A 243 0.34 -12.66 6.99
C VAL A 243 1.73 -12.13 6.63
N ASN A 244 1.94 -10.82 6.69
CA ASN A 244 3.22 -10.19 6.39
C ASN A 244 4.36 -10.76 7.26
N GLN A 245 4.13 -10.83 8.58
CA GLN A 245 5.08 -11.38 9.53
C GLN A 245 5.34 -12.88 9.31
N SER A 246 4.30 -13.66 9.05
CA SER A 246 4.41 -15.12 8.90
C SER A 246 5.18 -15.50 7.64
N VAL A 247 4.91 -14.82 6.52
CA VAL A 247 5.63 -15.06 5.26
C VAL A 247 7.09 -14.68 5.41
N TYR A 248 7.39 -13.53 6.03
CA TYR A 248 8.77 -13.13 6.32
C TYR A 248 9.50 -14.17 7.18
N CYS A 249 8.91 -14.58 8.31
CA CYS A 249 9.50 -15.59 9.18
C CYS A 249 9.71 -16.93 8.46
N LYS A 250 8.74 -17.36 7.65
CA LYS A 250 8.82 -18.61 6.88
C LYS A 250 9.98 -18.59 5.88
N GLU A 251 10.11 -17.53 5.09
CA GLU A 251 11.21 -17.41 4.13
C GLU A 251 12.55 -17.24 4.85
N ALA A 252 12.63 -16.45 5.93
CA ALA A 252 13.84 -16.32 6.74
C ALA A 252 14.33 -17.67 7.29
N LEU A 253 13.43 -18.53 7.77
CA LEU A 253 13.77 -19.88 8.22
C LEU A 253 14.28 -20.77 7.08
N LYS A 254 13.67 -20.67 5.90
CA LYS A 254 14.08 -21.43 4.70
C LYS A 254 15.49 -21.02 4.26
N TYR A 255 15.77 -19.71 4.17
CA TYR A 255 17.09 -19.22 3.80
C TYR A 255 18.14 -19.47 4.88
N SER A 256 17.79 -19.39 6.17
CA SER A 256 18.69 -19.77 7.27
C SER A 256 19.08 -21.26 7.18
N LYS A 257 18.13 -22.15 6.89
CA LYS A 257 18.42 -23.58 6.68
C LYS A 257 19.28 -23.84 5.44
N ALA A 258 19.14 -23.03 4.38
CA ALA A 258 19.97 -23.13 3.20
C ALA A 258 21.39 -22.60 3.44
N GLY A 259 21.53 -21.45 4.11
CA GLY A 259 22.82 -20.87 4.49
C GLY A 259 23.60 -21.76 5.45
N ASN A 260 22.93 -22.39 6.42
CA ASN A 260 23.55 -23.37 7.32
C ASN A 260 23.99 -24.69 6.64
N LYS A 261 23.60 -24.93 5.38
CA LYS A 261 24.07 -26.07 4.58
C LYS A 261 25.23 -25.71 3.64
N ILE A 262 25.53 -24.42 3.51
CA ILE A 262 26.59 -23.87 2.65
C ILE A 262 27.79 -23.42 3.51
N SER A 263 27.56 -23.13 4.80
CA SER A 263 28.61 -23.00 5.83
C SER A 263 29.05 -24.36 6.37
#